data_AF-A0A699SUY7-F1
#
_entry.id   AF-A0A699SUY7-F1
#
_cell.length_a   1.000
_cell.length_b   1.000
_cell.length_c   1.000
_cell.angle_alpha   90.00
_cell.angle_beta   90.00
_cell.angle_gamma   90.00
#
_symmetry.space_group_name_H-M   'P 1'
#
loop_
_entity.id
_entity.type
_entity.pdbx_description
1 polymer ?
#
loop_
_entity_poly.entity_id
_entity_poly.type
_entity_poly.pdbx_seq_one_letter_code
_entity_poly.pdbx_strand_id
1 'polypeptide(L)'
;EGIDYEEVFAPVARIEAIRLFLAYASFMGFPVYQMDVKIAFLYGTIEEEVYVCQPPGFEDPENPDKVYKVFKALYGLHQAPRAWSAG
;
A
#
# COMPACT_ATOMS: atom_id res chain seq x y z
N GLU A 1 -8.17 -15.21 17.58
CA GLU A 1 -8.56 -14.35 16.45
C GLU A 1 -7.65 -14.67 15.28
N GLY A 2 -8.22 -15.18 14.19
CA GLY A 2 -7.47 -15.49 12.97
C GLY A 2 -7.38 -14.25 12.10
N ILE A 3 -6.19 -13.89 11.65
CA ILE A 3 -5.99 -12.84 10.67
C ILE A 3 -6.46 -13.40 9.33
N ASP A 4 -7.47 -12.78 8.73
CA ASP A 4 -7.90 -13.12 7.38
C ASP A 4 -6.89 -12.51 6.37
N TYR A 5 -6.14 -13.39 5.71
CA TYR A 5 -5.12 -13.06 4.73
C TYR A 5 -5.68 -12.88 3.30
N GLU A 6 -6.98 -13.16 3.08
CA GLU A 6 -7.62 -13.09 1.76
C GLU A 6 -8.26 -11.73 1.47
N GLU A 7 -8.38 -10.86 2.47
CA GLU A 7 -9.15 -9.64 2.36
C GLU A 7 -8.30 -8.51 1.73
N VAL A 8 -8.55 -8.20 0.44
CA VAL A 8 -7.84 -7.17 -0.32
C VAL A 8 -8.49 -5.81 -0.11
N PHE A 9 -7.89 -4.98 0.75
CA PHE A 9 -8.43 -3.68 1.20
C PHE A 9 -8.15 -2.48 0.30
N ALA A 10 -7.57 -2.66 -0.89
CA ALA A 10 -7.32 -1.52 -1.78
C ALA A 10 -8.67 -0.94 -2.27
N PRO A 11 -9.02 0.33 -2.01
CA PRO A 11 -10.21 0.94 -2.57
C PRO A 11 -9.97 1.23 -4.06
N VAL A 12 -10.08 0.21 -4.90
CA VAL A 12 -10.02 0.36 -6.34
C VAL A 12 -11.37 0.88 -6.80
N ALA A 13 -11.41 2.12 -7.26
CA ALA A 13 -12.61 2.67 -7.88
C ALA A 13 -13.02 1.79 -9.06
N ARG A 14 -14.31 1.44 -9.14
CA ARG A 14 -14.85 0.64 -10.25
C ARG A 14 -14.66 1.38 -11.56
N ILE A 15 -14.35 0.64 -12.63
CA ILE A 15 -14.09 1.23 -13.95
C ILE A 15 -15.30 2.00 -14.48
N GLU A 16 -16.52 1.54 -14.17
CA GLU A 16 -17.77 2.22 -14.51
C GLU A 16 -17.88 3.59 -13.86
N ALA A 17 -17.49 3.69 -12.58
CA ALA A 17 -17.51 4.96 -11.84
C ALA A 17 -16.47 5.95 -12.38
N ILE A 18 -15.27 5.46 -12.71
CA ILE A 18 -14.22 6.28 -13.34
C ILE A 18 -14.70 6.82 -14.68
N ARG A 19 -15.30 5.97 -15.52
CA ARG A 19 -15.82 6.38 -16.83
C ARG A 19 -16.94 7.42 -16.71
N LEU A 20 -17.87 7.23 -15.78
CA LEU A 20 -18.96 8.17 -15.52
C LEU A 20 -18.40 9.52 -15.05
N PHE A 21 -17.45 9.52 -14.11
CA PHE A 21 -16.78 10.72 -13.62
C PHE A 21 -16.09 11.48 -14.76
N LEU A 22 -15.30 10.80 -15.58
CA LEU A 22 -14.59 11.42 -16.70
C LEU A 22 -15.55 11.97 -17.77
N ALA A 23 -16.62 11.24 -18.08
CA ALA A 23 -17.64 11.70 -19.03
C ALA A 23 -18.33 12.98 -18.52
N TYR A 24 -18.66 13.03 -17.22
CA TYR A 24 -19.26 14.21 -16.61
C TYR A 24 -18.30 15.39 -16.53
N ALA A 25 -17.05 15.17 -16.11
CA ALA A 25 -16.01 16.20 -16.09
C ALA A 25 -15.78 16.79 -17.49
N SER A 26 -15.73 15.94 -18.52
CA SER A 26 -15.63 16.38 -19.91
C SER A 26 -16.85 17.18 -20.37
N PHE A 27 -18.06 16.77 -19.98
CA PHE A 27 -19.29 17.49 -20.31
C PHE A 27 -19.34 18.89 -19.67
N MET A 28 -18.90 19.00 -18.42
CA MET A 28 -18.88 20.26 -17.66
C MET A 28 -17.66 21.14 -17.97
N GLY A 29 -16.70 20.65 -18.77
CA GLY A 29 -15.45 21.35 -19.06
C GLY A 29 -14.51 21.48 -17.87
N PHE A 30 -14.59 20.54 -16.90
CA PHE A 30 -13.73 20.58 -15.72
C PHE A 30 -12.32 20.08 -16.04
N PRO A 31 -11.28 20.78 -15.55
CA PRO A 31 -9.93 20.25 -15.62
C PRO A 31 -9.79 19.05 -14.67
N VAL A 32 -9.25 17.95 -15.19
CA VAL A 32 -8.95 16.74 -14.42
C VAL A 32 -7.44 16.60 -14.30
N TYR A 33 -6.97 16.34 -13.09
CA TYR A 33 -5.56 16.12 -12.79
C TYR A 33 -5.37 14.70 -12.23
N GLN A 34 -4.30 14.04 -12.65
CA GLN A 34 -3.88 12.75 -12.12
C GLN A 34 -2.65 12.95 -11.23
N MET A 35 -2.64 12.32 -10.06
CA MET A 35 -1.50 12.28 -9.16
C MET A 35 -1.21 10.83 -8.78
N ASP A 36 0.05 10.43 -8.92
CA ASP A 36 0.55 9.15 -8.43
C ASP A 36 1.46 9.40 -7.21
N VAL A 37 1.13 8.78 -6.08
CA VAL A 37 1.83 8.98 -4.82
C VAL A 37 2.86 7.85 -4.63
N LYS A 38 4.10 8.11 -5.06
CA LYS A 38 5.21 7.12 -5.06
C LYS A 38 5.50 6.44 -3.72
N ILE A 39 5.17 7.08 -2.60
CA ILE A 39 5.48 6.62 -1.25
C ILE A 39 4.24 6.48 -0.36
N ALA A 40 3.05 6.34 -0.95
CA ALA A 40 1.78 6.26 -0.21
C ALA A 40 1.82 5.22 0.91
N PHE A 41 2.32 4.02 0.60
CA PHE A 41 2.41 2.93 1.58
C PHE A 41 3.39 3.20 2.72
N LEU A 42 4.48 3.94 2.48
CA LEU A 42 5.46 4.25 3.52
C LEU A 42 4.91 5.17 4.63
N TYR A 43 3.81 5.87 4.37
CA TYR A 43 3.11 6.65 5.40
C TYR A 43 2.23 5.75 6.30
N GLY A 44 1.67 4.67 5.75
CA GLY A 44 0.91 3.68 6.50
C GLY A 44 1.79 2.91 7.48
N THR A 45 1.30 2.73 8.70
CA THR A 45 1.94 1.86 9.70
C THR A 45 1.19 0.53 9.70
N ILE A 46 1.91 -0.59 9.75
CA ILE A 46 1.28 -1.91 9.85
C ILE A 46 1.09 -2.26 11.33
N GLU A 47 -0.11 -2.74 11.69
CA GLU A 47 -0.38 -3.23 13.04
C GLU A 47 0.04 -4.69 13.18
N GLU A 48 0.04 -5.43 12.08
CA GLU A 48 0.44 -6.84 12.03
C GLU A 48 1.96 -7.01 12.19
N GLU A 49 2.36 -8.10 12.86
CA GLU A 49 3.77 -8.46 12.98
C GLU A 49 4.29 -9.09 11.68
N VAL A 50 4.97 -8.27 10.88
CA VAL A 50 5.65 -8.70 9.66
C VAL A 50 7.16 -8.62 9.85
N TYR A 51 7.85 -9.69 9.49
CA TYR A 51 9.31 -9.77 9.49
C TYR A 51 9.82 -9.96 8.06
N VAL A 52 10.97 -9.37 7.76
CA VAL A 52 11.67 -9.52 6.47
C VAL A 52 13.11 -9.95 6.69
N CYS A 53 13.63 -10.72 5.75
CA CYS A 53 15.06 -11.03 5.70
C CYS A 53 15.87 -9.74 5.59
N GLN A 54 17.13 -9.82 6.00
CA GLN A 54 18.05 -8.70 5.89
C GLN A 54 18.18 -8.29 4.41
N PRO A 55 18.00 -7.01 4.07
CA PRO A 55 18.11 -6.58 2.70
C PRO A 55 19.57 -6.68 2.24
N PRO A 56 19.81 -7.06 0.97
CA PRO A 56 21.16 -7.09 0.42
C PRO A 56 21.90 -5.76 0.65
N GLY A 57 23.10 -5.83 1.21
CA GLY A 57 23.92 -4.66 1.55
C GLY A 57 23.63 -4.01 2.92
N PHE A 58 22.67 -4.54 3.68
CA PHE A 58 22.37 -4.16 5.07
C PHE A 58 22.47 -5.35 6.04
N GLU A 59 23.12 -6.43 5.61
CA GLU A 59 23.33 -7.63 6.41
C GLU A 59 24.26 -7.32 7.60
N ASP A 60 23.83 -7.70 8.80
CA ASP A 60 24.61 -7.65 10.03
C ASP A 60 25.55 -8.88 10.08
N PRO A 61 26.88 -8.70 9.96
CA PRO A 61 27.83 -9.81 9.96
C PRO A 61 27.90 -10.57 11.30
N GLU A 62 27.57 -9.90 12.41
CA GLU A 62 27.57 -10.52 13.74
C GLU A 62 26.28 -11.31 13.98
N ASN A 63 25.23 -11.02 13.22
CA ASN A 63 23.92 -11.63 13.38
C ASN A 63 23.29 -12.02 12.03
N PRO A 64 23.90 -12.93 11.26
CA PRO A 64 23.46 -13.25 9.90
C PRO A 64 22.04 -13.84 9.85
N ASP A 65 21.62 -14.56 10.89
CA ASP A 65 20.33 -15.25 10.94
C ASP A 65 19.17 -14.37 11.45
N LYS A 66 19.42 -13.09 11.77
CA LYS A 66 18.37 -12.19 12.24
C LYS A 66 17.48 -11.69 11.10
N VAL A 67 16.27 -11.32 11.46
CA VAL A 67 15.26 -10.71 10.59
C VAL A 67 14.86 -9.35 11.14
N TYR A 68 14.42 -8.44 10.28
CA TYR A 68 13.93 -7.12 10.67
C TYR A 68 12.41 -7.11 10.81
N LYS A 69 11.90 -6.50 11.88
CA LYS A 69 10.47 -6.20 12.01
C LYS A 69 10.15 -4.98 11.16
N VAL A 70 9.14 -5.11 10.31
CA VAL A 70 8.64 -4.03 9.46
C VAL A 70 7.63 -3.21 10.26
N PHE A 71 7.81 -1.89 10.28
CA PHE A 71 6.86 -0.97 10.92
C PHE A 71 6.03 -0.18 9.90
N LYS A 72 6.54 0.00 8.69
CA LYS A 72 5.88 0.75 7.61
C LYS A 72 5.34 -0.19 6.56
N ALA A 73 4.20 0.15 5.98
CA ALA A 73 3.67 -0.62 4.86
C ALA A 73 4.63 -0.51 3.65
N LEU A 74 5.35 -1.59 3.39
CA LEU A 74 6.24 -1.70 2.23
C LEU A 74 5.45 -2.16 1.00
N TYR A 75 5.92 -1.76 -0.17
CA TYR A 75 5.34 -2.24 -1.43
C TYR A 75 5.45 -3.76 -1.53
N GLY A 76 4.39 -4.41 -2.02
CA GLY A 76 4.32 -5.88 -2.13
C GLY A 76 3.89 -6.60 -0.85
N LEU A 77 3.70 -5.91 0.28
CA LEU A 77 3.02 -6.49 1.43
C LEU A 77 1.52 -6.57 1.18
N HIS A 78 0.91 -7.71 1.49
CA HIS A 78 -0.54 -7.89 1.43
C HIS A 78 -1.30 -6.88 2.33
N GLN A 79 -0.67 -6.46 3.42
CA GLN A 79 -1.21 -5.52 4.40
C GLN A 79 -1.04 -4.05 3.98
N ALA A 80 -0.18 -3.74 3.01
CA ALA A 80 0.12 -2.35 2.65
C ALA A 80 -1.09 -1.55 2.15
N PRO A 81 -1.98 -2.12 1.32
CA PRO A 81 -3.22 -1.45 0.93
C PRO A 81 -4.14 -1.08 2.11
N ARG A 82 -4.24 -1.96 3.11
CA ARG A 82 -5.05 -1.73 4.31
C ARG A 82 -4.47 -0.57 5.13
N ALA A 83 -3.16 -0.60 5.37
CA ALA A 83 -2.46 0.44 6.12
C ALA A 83 -2.56 1.83 5.47
N TRP A 84 -2.69 1.90 4.14
CA TRP A 84 -2.96 3.16 3.44
C TRP A 84 -4.41 3.63 3.62
N SER A 85 -5.39 2.72 3.53
CA SER A 85 -6.81 3.08 3.67
C SER A 85 -7.24 3.50 5.08
N ALA A 86 -6.47 3.11 6.11
CA ALA A 86 -6.74 3.44 7.50
C ALA A 86 -6.18 4.81 7.94
N GLY A 87 -5.37 5.46 7.09
CA GLY A 87 -4.72 6.75 7.35
C GLY A 87 -5.55 7.97 6.98
#